data_AF-A0A2V9ZM81-F1
#
_entry.id   AF-A0A2V9ZM81-F1
#
_cell.length_a   1.000
_cell.length_b   1.000
_cell.length_c   1.000
_cell.angle_alpha   90.00
_cell.angle_beta   90.00
_cell.angle_gamma   90.00
#
_symmetry.space_group_name_H-M   'P 1'
#
loop_
_entity.id
_entity.type
_entity.pdbx_description
1 polymer ?
#
loop_
_entity_poly.entity_id
_entity_poly.type
_entity_poly.pdbx_seq_one_letter_code
_entity_poly.pdbx_strand_id
1 'polypeptide(L)'
;MKNVAYIANQFPSAVEPYVWEEICQLRSRGIAVIATSARRPNAAELTADLREIAEQTLFLQPMRWWLLLRAAGAGRKKRVAGQANSRVAAHLAGRLLRATLTKTWR
;
A
#
# COMPACT_ATOMS: atom_id res chain seq x y z
N MET A 1 1.20 6.43 17.38
CA MET A 1 1.81 5.11 17.15
C MET A 1 2.43 5.10 15.76
N LYS A 2 3.70 4.73 15.63
CA LYS A 2 4.39 4.63 14.32
C LYS A 2 4.45 3.16 13.92
N ASN A 3 4.02 2.85 12.70
CA ASN A 3 4.08 1.51 12.14
C ASN A 3 5.12 1.51 11.01
N VAL A 4 6.02 0.54 11.04
CA VAL A 4 7.04 0.36 10.02
C VAL A 4 6.86 -1.02 9.40
N ALA A 5 6.76 -1.08 8.08
CA ALA A 5 6.70 -2.34 7.34
C ALA A 5 8.04 -2.57 6.65
N TYR A 6 8.73 -3.66 7.02
CA TYR A 6 9.91 -4.12 6.31
C TYR A 6 9.48 -5.03 5.17
N ILE A 7 9.98 -4.77 3.97
CA ILE A 7 9.68 -5.56 2.77
C ILE A 7 11.01 -6.05 2.18
N ALA A 8 11.24 -7.36 2.27
CA ALA A 8 12.42 -8.01 1.69
C ALA A 8 12.02 -9.05 0.64
N ASN A 9 12.89 -9.31 -0.34
CA ASN A 9 12.66 -10.41 -1.29
C ASN A 9 12.78 -11.78 -0.60
N GLN A 10 13.73 -11.93 0.32
CA GLN A 10 13.96 -13.15 1.09
C GLN A 10 14.35 -12.76 2.51
N PHE A 11 13.59 -13.24 3.48
CA PHE A 11 13.83 -13.03 4.91
C PHE A 11 13.12 -14.13 5.69
N PRO A 12 13.68 -14.68 6.78
CA PRO A 12 15.00 -14.39 7.34
C PRO A 12 16.16 -14.82 6.43
N SER A 13 17.31 -14.15 6.58
CA SER A 13 18.53 -14.36 5.77
C SER A 13 19.75 -14.51 6.68
N ALA A 14 20.51 -15.60 6.50
CA ALA A 14 21.77 -15.82 7.22
C ALA A 14 22.88 -14.83 6.79
N VAL A 15 22.76 -14.25 5.59
CA VAL A 15 23.71 -13.25 5.06
C VAL A 15 23.43 -11.87 5.64
N GLU A 16 22.20 -11.62 6.09
CA GLU A 16 21.75 -10.31 6.58
C GLU A 16 21.09 -10.40 7.97
N PRO A 17 21.82 -10.94 8.98
CA PRO A 17 21.26 -11.09 10.33
C PRO A 17 20.95 -9.72 10.98
N TYR A 18 21.66 -8.67 10.58
CA TYR A 18 21.50 -7.31 11.07
C TYR A 18 20.08 -6.76 10.89
N VAL A 19 19.33 -7.23 9.88
CA VAL A 19 17.94 -6.80 9.64
C VAL A 19 17.05 -7.20 10.81
N TRP A 20 17.26 -8.39 11.38
CA TRP A 20 16.49 -8.83 12.54
C TRP A 20 16.86 -8.04 13.80
N GLU A 21 18.13 -7.76 14.00
CA GLU A 21 18.61 -6.96 15.13
C GLU A 21 17.99 -5.55 15.10
N GLU A 22 17.93 -4.93 13.93
CA GLU A 22 17.30 -3.62 13.74
C GLU A 22 15.80 -3.68 14.06
N ILE A 23 15.08 -4.68 13.55
CA ILE A 23 13.65 -4.90 13.85
C ILE A 23 13.44 -5.03 15.37
N CYS A 24 14.28 -5.80 16.06
CA CYS A 24 14.21 -5.96 17.51
C CYS A 24 14.44 -4.65 18.26
N GLN A 25 15.43 -3.85 17.84
CA GLN A 25 15.71 -2.54 18.44
C GLN A 25 14.57 -1.53 18.22
N LEU A 26 13.92 -1.56 17.07
CA LEU A 26 12.75 -0.72 16.80
C LEU A 26 11.56 -1.16 17.66
N ARG A 27 11.33 -2.47 17.78
CA ARG A 27 10.26 -3.04 18.64
C ARG A 27 10.48 -2.71 20.11
N SER A 28 11.72 -2.78 20.61
CA SER A 28 12.02 -2.43 22.01
C SER A 28 11.77 -0.95 22.33
N ARG A 29 11.78 -0.08 21.32
CA ARG A 29 11.41 1.35 21.43
C ARG A 29 9.90 1.60 21.29
N GLY A 30 9.09 0.54 21.27
CA GLY A 30 7.63 0.62 21.14
C GLY A 30 7.13 0.92 19.73
N ILE A 31 7.97 0.74 18.70
CA ILE A 31 7.56 0.87 17.29
C ILE A 31 6.96 -0.46 16.84
N ALA A 32 5.77 -0.41 16.26
CA ALA A 32 5.16 -1.61 15.68
C ALA A 32 5.84 -1.92 14.34
N VAL A 33 6.67 -2.95 14.31
CA VAL A 33 7.38 -3.38 13.10
C VAL A 33 6.79 -4.67 12.54
N ILE A 34 6.31 -4.59 11.30
CA ILE A 34 5.76 -5.70 10.54
C ILE A 34 6.86 -6.18 9.58
N ALA A 35 7.46 -7.33 9.88
CA ALA A 35 8.42 -7.97 8.98
C ALA A 35 7.66 -8.70 7.86
N THR A 36 7.99 -8.40 6.61
CA THR A 36 7.39 -9.06 5.45
C THR A 36 8.45 -9.54 4.47
N SER A 37 8.21 -10.71 3.87
CA SER A 37 9.07 -11.29 2.86
C SER A 37 8.28 -11.76 1.64
N ALA A 38 8.84 -11.56 0.45
CA ALA A 38 8.25 -12.05 -0.78
C ALA A 38 8.22 -13.58 -0.82
N ARG A 39 9.34 -14.23 -0.48
CA ARG A 39 9.50 -15.69 -0.56
C ARG A 39 9.63 -16.31 0.82
N ARG A 40 8.90 -17.41 1.06
CA ARG A 40 9.10 -18.23 2.25
C ARG A 40 10.35 -19.10 2.06
N PRO A 41 11.37 -19.01 2.94
CA PRO A 41 12.53 -19.88 2.87
C PRO A 41 12.14 -21.35 3.12
N ASN A 42 12.92 -22.27 2.57
CA ASN A 42 12.71 -23.69 2.74
C ASN A 42 12.92 -24.10 4.21
N ALA A 43 11.96 -24.83 4.80
CA ALA A 43 11.99 -25.25 6.20
C ALA A 43 13.18 -26.16 6.54
N ALA A 44 13.75 -26.84 5.55
CA ALA A 44 14.93 -27.69 5.70
C ALA A 44 16.25 -26.90 5.79
N GLU A 45 16.27 -25.67 5.27
CA GLU A 45 17.46 -24.80 5.22
C GLU A 45 17.53 -23.82 6.41
N LEU A 46 16.49 -23.78 7.23
CA LEU A 46 16.38 -22.89 8.38
C LEU A 46 16.95 -23.54 9.64
N THR A 47 17.93 -22.86 10.26
CA THR A 47 18.34 -23.14 11.64
C THR A 47 17.21 -22.80 12.62
N ALA A 48 17.32 -23.24 13.88
CA ALA A 48 16.31 -23.01 14.90
C ALA A 48 16.00 -21.51 15.09
N ASP A 49 17.04 -20.67 15.19
CA ASP A 49 16.89 -19.23 15.38
C ASP A 49 16.19 -18.57 14.19
N LEU A 50 16.56 -18.93 12.96
CA LEU A 50 15.91 -18.38 11.76
C LEU A 50 14.46 -18.88 11.64
N ARG A 51 14.13 -20.06 12.17
CA ARG A 51 12.76 -20.58 12.19
C ARG A 51 11.85 -19.71 13.06
N GLU A 52 12.32 -19.32 14.24
CA GLU A 52 11.58 -18.40 15.13
C GLU A 52 11.33 -17.05 14.44
N ILE A 53 12.34 -16.51 13.75
CA ILE A 53 12.21 -15.25 12.99
C ILE A 53 11.20 -15.42 11.83
N ALA A 54 11.23 -16.56 11.15
CA ALA A 54 10.30 -16.85 10.06
C ALA A 54 8.86 -16.93 10.57
N GLU A 55 8.61 -17.47 11.77
CA GLU A 55 7.27 -17.50 12.37
C GLU A 55 6.71 -16.10 12.67
N GLN A 56 7.59 -15.13 12.92
CA GLN A 56 7.24 -13.72 13.13
C GLN A 56 7.19 -12.89 11.83
N THR A 57 7.41 -13.51 10.68
CA THR A 57 7.48 -12.85 9.36
C THR A 57 6.24 -13.18 8.53
N LEU A 58 5.65 -12.16 7.91
CA LEU A 58 4.57 -12.35 6.96
C LEU A 58 5.13 -12.66 5.57
N PHE A 59 4.70 -13.79 5.00
CA PHE A 59 5.12 -14.20 3.67
C PHE A 59 4.05 -13.93 2.62
N LEU A 60 4.45 -13.31 1.51
CA LEU A 60 3.58 -13.08 0.36
C LEU A 60 3.40 -14.34 -0.50
N GLN A 61 4.39 -15.25 -0.48
CA GLN A 61 4.33 -16.52 -1.17
C GLN A 61 4.03 -17.71 -0.24
N PRO A 62 3.31 -18.73 -0.74
CA PRO A 62 2.82 -18.86 -2.12
C PRO A 62 1.65 -17.90 -2.42
N MET A 63 1.74 -17.16 -3.53
CA MET A 63 0.72 -16.18 -3.88
C MET A 63 -0.61 -16.89 -4.10
N ARG A 64 -1.59 -16.59 -3.25
CA ARG A 64 -2.96 -17.07 -3.39
C ARG A 64 -3.64 -16.31 -4.54
N TRP A 65 -3.43 -16.75 -5.77
CA TRP A 65 -3.92 -16.09 -6.99
C TRP A 65 -5.43 -15.76 -6.95
N TRP A 66 -6.24 -16.54 -6.24
CA TRP A 66 -7.66 -16.24 -6.01
C TRP A 66 -7.91 -14.98 -5.16
N LEU A 67 -7.02 -14.62 -4.23
CA LEU A 67 -7.09 -13.34 -3.51
C LEU A 67 -6.81 -12.17 -4.47
N LEU A 68 -5.89 -12.33 -5.42
CA LEU A 68 -5.62 -11.33 -6.46
C LEU A 68 -6.85 -11.14 -7.35
N LEU A 69 -7.50 -12.24 -7.76
CA LEU A 69 -8.75 -12.19 -8.51
C LEU A 69 -9.89 -11.53 -7.71
N ARG A 70 -10.02 -11.82 -6.41
CA ARG A 70 -11.01 -11.17 -5.54
C ARG A 70 -10.76 -9.68 -5.39
N ALA A 71 -9.50 -9.25 -5.21
CA ALA A 71 -9.13 -7.84 -5.14
C ALA A 71 -9.40 -7.12 -6.47
N ALA A 72 -9.03 -7.72 -7.60
CA ALA A 72 -9.30 -7.19 -8.94
C ALA A 72 -10.81 -7.13 -9.27
N GLY A 73 -11.59 -8.09 -8.77
CA GLY A 73 -13.06 -8.09 -8.87
C GLY A 73 -13.72 -7.01 -8.00
N ALA A 74 -13.22 -6.79 -6.78
CA ALA A 74 -13.74 -5.79 -5.85
C ALA A 74 -13.47 -4.34 -6.30
N GLY A 75 -12.30 -4.09 -6.91
CA GLY A 75 -11.95 -2.76 -7.45
C GLY A 75 -12.85 -2.30 -8.61
N ARG A 76 -13.50 -3.23 -9.31
CA ARG A 76 -14.42 -2.90 -10.43
C ARG A 76 -15.73 -2.24 -9.98
N LYS A 77 -16.15 -2.41 -8.71
CA LYS A 77 -17.46 -1.89 -8.24
C LYS A 77 -17.47 -0.43 -7.79
N LYS A 78 -16.32 0.28 -7.75
CA LYS A 78 -16.23 1.66 -7.20
C LYS A 78 -15.87 2.76 -8.21
N ARG A 79 -15.95 2.52 -9.51
CA ARG A 79 -15.55 3.51 -10.53
C ARG A 79 -16.66 3.89 -11.52
N VAL A 80 -17.90 4.06 -11.05
CA VAL A 80 -18.98 4.76 -11.79
C VAL A 80 -19.90 5.51 -10.81
N ALA A 81 -19.37 6.50 -10.08
CA ALA A 81 -20.20 7.40 -9.26
C ALA A 81 -19.54 8.78 -9.05
N GLY A 82 -18.77 9.27 -10.03
CA GLY A 82 -18.00 10.51 -9.86
C GLY A 82 -17.71 11.27 -11.15
N GLN A 83 -18.50 11.09 -12.21
CA GLN A 83 -18.37 11.86 -13.45
C GLN A 83 -19.72 12.43 -13.88
N ALA A 84 -20.34 13.20 -12.98
CA ALA A 84 -21.55 13.95 -13.30
C ALA A 84 -21.50 15.32 -12.60
N ASN A 85 -20.48 16.14 -12.91
CA ASN A 85 -20.53 17.56 -12.56
C ASN A 85 -19.63 18.49 -13.39
N SER A 86 -19.40 18.18 -14.67
CA SER A 86 -18.70 19.10 -15.60
C SER A 86 -19.62 19.90 -16.53
N ARG A 87 -20.96 19.70 -16.46
CA ARG A 87 -21.91 20.42 -17.35
C ARG A 87 -22.54 21.67 -16.75
N VAL A 88 -22.58 21.82 -15.42
CA VAL A 88 -23.17 23.02 -14.79
C VAL A 88 -22.15 24.18 -14.67
N ALA A 89 -20.86 23.87 -14.48
CA ALA A 89 -19.80 24.89 -14.42
C ALA A 89 -19.62 25.68 -15.74
N ALA A 90 -19.80 25.01 -16.89
CA ALA A 90 -19.73 25.65 -18.20
C ALA A 90 -20.91 26.61 -18.47
N HIS A 91 -22.08 26.36 -17.88
CA HIS A 91 -23.26 27.20 -18.09
C HIS A 91 -23.26 28.46 -17.23
N LEU A 92 -22.65 28.42 -16.04
CA LEU A 92 -22.51 29.59 -15.16
C LEU A 92 -21.38 30.54 -15.60
N ALA A 93 -20.29 30.02 -16.16
CA ALA A 93 -19.20 30.86 -16.70
C ALA A 93 -19.63 31.67 -17.94
N GLY A 94 -20.48 31.10 -18.80
CA GLY A 94 -20.99 31.79 -20.01
C GLY A 94 -22.01 32.91 -19.74
N ARG A 95 -22.61 32.95 -18.54
CA ARG A 95 -23.61 33.97 -18.15
C ARG A 95 -22.98 35.18 -17.47
N LEU A 96 -21.83 35.02 -16.80
CA LEU A 96 -21.10 36.13 -16.16
C LEU A 96 -20.27 36.94 -17.15
N LEU A 97 -19.71 36.31 -18.19
CA LEU A 97 -18.95 37.01 -19.25
C LEU A 97 -19.82 37.86 -20.20
N ARG A 98 -21.15 37.64 -20.21
CA ARG A 98 -22.08 38.42 -21.05
C ARG A 98 -22.73 39.60 -20.33
N ALA A 99 -22.58 39.71 -19.01
CA ALA A 99 -23.12 40.80 -18.20
C ALA A 99 -22.12 41.96 -17.98
N THR A 100 -20.83 41.75 -18.26
CA THR A 100 -19.77 42.77 -18.09
C THR A 100 -19.39 43.51 -19.38
N LEU A 101 -19.88 43.06 -20.55
CA LEU A 101 -19.53 43.64 -21.86
C LEU A 101 -20.62 44.54 -22.48
N THR A 102 -21.73 44.81 -21.78
CA THR A 102 -22.82 45.69 -22.28
C THR A 102 -22.98 46.98 -21.48
N LYS A 103 -22.04 47.31 -20.57
CA LYS A 103 -22.13 48.50 -19.71
C LYS A 103 -20.94 49.46 -19.78
N THR A 104 -20.13 49.33 -20.81
CA THR A 104 -19.15 50.34 -21.22
C THR A 104 -19.26 50.43 -22.74
N TRP A 105 -19.30 51.66 -23.27
CA TRP A 105 -19.61 52.05 -24.65
C TRP A 105 -21.07 52.41 -24.94
N ARG A 106 -21.32 53.70 -24.63
CA ARG A 106 -22.35 54.63 -25.13
C ARG A 106 -23.75 54.58 -24.52
#